data_AF-A0A6M0BF70-F1
#
_entry.id   AF-A0A6M0BF70-F1
#
_cell.length_a   1.000
_cell.length_b   1.000
_cell.length_c   1.000
_cell.angle_alpha   90.00
_cell.angle_beta   90.00
_cell.angle_gamma   90.00
#
_symmetry.space_group_name_H-M   'P 1'
#
loop_
_entity.id
_entity.type
_entity.pdbx_description
1 polymer ?
#
loop_
_entity_poly.entity_id
_entity_poly.type
_entity_poly.pdbx_seq_one_letter_code
_entity_poly.pdbx_strand_id
1 'polypeptide(L)'
;MKARYQYRFYPTDQQKSDLARLFGCVRVVWNDALAICKKSQKTPKSGELQKLVITQAKKTEERKWLSEVSVVPLQQSVADLGTAYKNFFDSCNGRRKGRKVRPQ
;
A
#
# COMPACT_ATOMS: atom_id res chain seq x y z
N MET A 1 -12.89 -18.00 -24.02
CA MET A 1 -11.49 -17.53 -24.00
C MET A 1 -11.50 -16.07 -23.54
N LYS A 2 -10.85 -15.69 -22.42
CA LYS A 2 -10.80 -14.27 -22.00
C LYS A 2 -9.67 -13.57 -22.77
N ALA A 3 -10.02 -12.63 -23.64
CA ALA A 3 -9.03 -11.79 -24.31
C ALA A 3 -8.29 -10.95 -23.26
N ARG A 4 -6.97 -10.82 -23.42
CA ARG A 4 -6.13 -9.91 -22.63
C ARG A 4 -5.61 -8.84 -23.57
N TYR A 5 -5.84 -7.59 -23.23
CA TYR A 5 -5.42 -6.46 -24.03
C TYR A 5 -4.27 -5.71 -23.36
N GLN A 6 -3.34 -5.23 -24.18
CA GLN A 6 -2.26 -4.37 -23.76
C GLN A 6 -2.33 -3.08 -24.57
N TYR A 7 -2.38 -1.95 -23.88
CA TYR A 7 -2.45 -0.64 -24.51
C TYR A 7 -1.35 0.25 -23.96
N ARG A 8 -0.85 1.14 -24.82
CA ARG A 8 0.01 2.24 -24.40
C ARG A 8 -0.87 3.45 -24.10
N PHE A 9 -0.74 3.98 -22.89
CA PHE A 9 -1.46 5.15 -22.44
C PHE A 9 -0.57 6.38 -22.51
N TYR A 10 -1.10 7.49 -23.03
CA TYR A 10 -0.43 8.78 -23.13
C TYR A 10 -1.24 9.82 -22.35
N PRO A 11 -0.93 10.04 -21.05
CA PRO A 11 -1.70 10.96 -20.23
C PRO A 11 -1.52 12.42 -20.67
N THR A 12 -2.58 13.21 -20.53
CA THR A 12 -2.48 14.67 -20.53
C THR A 12 -1.70 15.16 -19.31
N ASP A 13 -1.24 16.41 -19.31
CA ASP A 13 -0.45 16.94 -18.19
C ASP A 13 -1.24 16.99 -16.87
N GLN A 14 -2.55 17.25 -16.96
CA GLN A 14 -3.44 17.14 -15.80
C GLN A 14 -3.49 15.69 -15.26
N GLN A 15 -3.65 14.69 -16.14
CA GLN A 15 -3.68 13.28 -15.74
C GLN A 15 -2.35 12.83 -15.13
N LYS A 16 -1.20 13.30 -15.66
CA LYS A 16 0.12 13.03 -15.06
C LYS A 16 0.19 13.55 -13.63
N SER A 17 -0.29 14.76 -13.41
CA SER A 17 -0.30 15.41 -12.09
C SER A 17 -1.20 14.65 -11.10
N ASP A 18 -2.37 14.23 -11.54
CA ASP A 18 -3.31 13.48 -10.72
C ASP A 18 -2.79 12.07 -10.38
N LEU A 19 -2.16 11.39 -11.34
CA LEU A 19 -1.50 10.11 -11.12
C LEU A 19 -0.32 10.24 -10.15
N ALA A 20 0.49 11.29 -10.31
CA ALA A 20 1.61 11.55 -9.41
C ALA A 20 1.13 11.77 -7.96
N ARG A 21 0.06 12.56 -7.77
CA ARG A 21 -0.58 12.75 -6.46
C ARG A 21 -1.08 11.43 -5.90
N LEU A 22 -1.83 10.65 -6.69
CA LEU A 22 -2.36 9.35 -6.29
C LEU A 22 -1.26 8.38 -5.85
N PHE A 23 -0.22 8.22 -6.66
CA PHE A 23 0.89 7.32 -6.35
C PHE A 23 1.70 7.80 -5.14
N GLY A 24 1.84 9.12 -4.96
CA GLY A 24 2.41 9.71 -3.76
C GLY A 24 1.62 9.34 -2.50
N CYS A 25 0.30 9.54 -2.51
CA CYS A 25 -0.58 9.17 -1.40
C CYS A 25 -0.50 7.67 -1.08
N VAL A 26 -0.57 6.82 -2.11
CA VAL A 26 -0.45 5.35 -1.97
C VAL A 26 0.87 4.96 -1.31
N ARG A 27 1.99 5.53 -1.77
CA ARG A 27 3.31 5.25 -1.19
C ARG A 27 3.40 5.66 0.28
N VAL A 28 2.84 6.81 0.66
CA VAL A 28 2.84 7.25 2.06
C VAL A 28 2.01 6.31 2.94
N VAL A 29 0.80 5.95 2.52
CA VAL A 29 -0.06 5.02 3.27
C VAL A 29 0.61 3.65 3.42
N TRP A 30 1.28 3.13 2.38
CA TRP A 30 2.08 1.91 2.47
C TRP A 30 3.17 2.01 3.53
N ASN A 31 3.96 3.09 3.48
CA ASN A 31 5.11 3.27 4.36
C ASN A 31 4.69 3.46 5.82
N ASP A 32 3.66 4.25 6.07
CA ASP A 32 3.12 4.47 7.42
C ASP A 32 2.59 3.13 7.99
N ALA A 33 1.87 2.34 7.19
CA ALA A 33 1.39 1.03 7.63
C ALA A 33 2.53 0.03 7.87
N LEU A 34 3.55 0.01 7.00
CA LEU A 34 4.73 -0.84 7.18
C LEU A 34 5.50 -0.46 8.46
N ALA A 35 5.65 0.84 8.74
CA ALA A 35 6.30 1.32 9.94
C ALA A 35 5.57 0.87 11.22
N ILE A 36 4.24 0.88 11.22
CA ILE A 36 3.43 0.35 12.33
C ILE A 36 3.63 -1.15 12.48
N CYS A 37 3.56 -1.91 11.39
CA CYS A 37 3.78 -3.36 11.40
C CYS A 37 5.16 -3.74 11.96
N LYS A 38 6.21 -3.00 11.60
CA LYS A 38 7.58 -3.23 12.11
C LYS A 38 7.73 -2.94 13.61
N LYS A 39 7.00 -1.96 14.14
CA LYS A 39 7.05 -1.58 15.56
C LYS A 39 6.17 -2.47 16.45
N SER A 40 5.18 -3.13 15.86
CA SER A 40 4.19 -3.91 16.59
C SER A 40 4.69 -5.33 16.82
N GLN A 41 4.52 -5.86 18.04
CA GLN A 41 4.84 -7.26 18.36
C GLN A 41 3.95 -8.26 17.59
N LYS A 42 2.73 -7.83 17.25
CA LYS A 42 1.77 -8.59 16.45
C LYS A 42 1.30 -7.72 15.29
N THR A 43 1.28 -8.29 14.08
CA THR A 43 0.78 -7.58 12.89
C THR A 43 -0.68 -7.18 13.10
N PRO A 44 -1.01 -5.88 13.07
CA PRO A 44 -2.39 -5.41 13.20
C PRO A 44 -3.26 -5.90 12.04
N LYS A 45 -4.58 -5.96 12.25
CA LYS A 45 -5.51 -6.32 11.18
C LYS A 45 -5.57 -5.19 10.14
N SER A 46 -5.87 -5.55 8.89
CA SER A 46 -5.96 -4.58 7.79
C SER A 46 -6.91 -3.40 8.09
N GLY A 47 -8.08 -3.66 8.68
CA GLY A 47 -9.03 -2.61 9.06
C GLY A 47 -8.50 -1.65 10.13
N GLU A 48 -7.68 -2.14 11.08
CA GLU A 48 -7.04 -1.30 12.09
C GLU A 48 -5.98 -0.41 11.45
N LEU A 49 -5.16 -0.96 10.54
CA LEU A 49 -4.19 -0.19 9.77
C LEU A 49 -4.88 0.90 8.95
N GLN A 50 -5.91 0.56 8.17
CA GLN A 50 -6.66 1.54 7.38
C GLN A 50 -7.24 2.66 8.25
N LYS A 51 -7.79 2.34 9.43
CA LYS A 51 -8.29 3.36 10.36
C LYS A 51 -7.17 4.31 10.79
N LEU A 52 -5.99 3.80 11.11
CA LEU A 52 -4.85 4.62 11.56
C LEU A 52 -4.25 5.45 10.42
N VAL A 53 -3.83 4.80 9.33
CA VAL A 53 -3.02 5.42 8.27
C VAL A 53 -3.82 6.09 7.17
N ILE A 54 -5.15 5.94 7.17
CA ILE A 54 -6.06 6.63 6.23
C ILE A 54 -7.05 7.48 7.02
N THR A 55 -7.95 6.86 7.79
CA THR A 55 -9.10 7.58 8.36
C THR A 55 -8.71 8.64 9.40
N GLN A 56 -7.80 8.31 10.31
CA GLN A 56 -7.31 9.27 11.30
C GLN A 56 -6.21 10.16 10.73
N ALA A 57 -5.32 9.60 9.90
CA ALA A 57 -4.29 10.38 9.21
C ALA A 57 -4.89 11.57 8.44
N LYS A 58 -5.97 11.36 7.66
CA LYS A 58 -6.65 12.44 6.91
C LYS A 58 -7.15 13.62 7.76
N LYS A 59 -7.29 13.45 9.07
CA LYS A 59 -7.72 14.51 10.00
C LYS A 59 -6.55 15.32 10.55
N THR A 60 -5.32 14.87 10.34
CA THR A 60 -4.11 15.58 10.76
C THR A 60 -3.67 16.53 9.66
N GLU A 61 -3.04 17.64 10.04
CA GLU A 61 -2.59 18.67 9.10
C GLU A 61 -1.50 18.12 8.15
N GLU A 62 -0.64 17.24 8.66
CA GLU A 62 0.48 16.63 7.93
C GLU A 62 0.04 15.62 6.85
N ARG A 63 -1.20 15.13 6.96
CA ARG A 63 -1.74 14.06 6.10
C ARG A 63 -3.11 14.40 5.49
N LYS A 64 -3.62 15.62 5.65
CA LYS A 64 -4.91 16.05 5.07
C LYS A 64 -5.00 15.87 3.56
N TRP A 65 -3.88 16.03 2.86
CA TRP A 65 -3.74 15.87 1.41
C TRP A 65 -4.04 14.44 0.91
N LEU A 66 -4.05 13.43 1.79
CA LEU A 66 -4.56 12.10 1.45
C LEU A 66 -6.05 12.12 1.07
N SER A 67 -6.78 13.18 1.41
CA SER A 67 -8.19 13.40 1.04
C SER A 67 -8.36 13.91 -0.40
N GLU A 68 -7.29 14.34 -1.07
CA GLU A 68 -7.32 14.85 -2.45
C GLU A 68 -7.42 13.73 -3.50
N VAL A 69 -7.36 12.46 -3.08
CA VAL A 69 -7.39 11.30 -3.97
C VAL A 69 -8.45 10.29 -3.51
N SER A 70 -8.86 9.43 -4.45
CA SER A 70 -9.75 8.31 -4.12
C SER A 70 -9.19 7.48 -2.97
N VAL A 71 -10.06 7.09 -2.04
CA VAL A 71 -9.68 6.25 -0.89
C VAL A 71 -9.39 4.81 -1.31
N VAL A 72 -9.95 4.35 -2.43
CA VAL A 72 -9.88 2.94 -2.85
C VAL A 72 -8.42 2.49 -3.08
N PRO A 73 -7.57 3.22 -3.81
CA PRO A 73 -6.15 2.85 -3.95
C PRO A 73 -5.37 2.88 -2.63
N LEU A 74 -5.75 3.76 -1.69
CA LEU A 74 -5.12 3.81 -0.36
C LEU A 74 -5.46 2.54 0.45
N GLN A 75 -6.72 2.11 0.42
CA GLN A 75 -7.14 0.87 1.07
C GLN A 75 -6.49 -0.35 0.43
N GLN A 76 -6.40 -0.38 -0.90
CA GLN A 76 -5.72 -1.43 -1.65
C GLN A 76 -4.24 -1.51 -1.27
N SER A 77 -3.57 -0.37 -1.11
CA SER A 77 -2.18 -0.31 -0.65
C SER A 77 -1.97 -1.03 0.69
N VAL A 78 -2.90 -0.91 1.63
CA VAL A 78 -2.82 -1.61 2.93
C VAL A 78 -3.04 -3.12 2.75
N ALA A 79 -3.94 -3.53 1.85
CA ALA A 79 -4.17 -4.95 1.54
C ALA A 79 -2.96 -5.59 0.84
N ASP A 80 -2.36 -4.89 -0.10
CA ASP A 80 -1.14 -5.30 -0.79
C ASP A 80 0.03 -5.43 0.19
N LEU A 81 0.13 -4.52 1.17
CA LEU A 81 1.11 -4.62 2.25
C LEU A 81 0.89 -5.87 3.09
N GLY A 82 -0.35 -6.16 3.50
CA GLY A 82 -0.65 -7.37 4.26
C GLY A 82 -0.21 -8.64 3.52
N THR A 83 -0.44 -8.68 2.21
CA THR A 83 -0.01 -9.78 1.34
C THR A 83 1.52 -9.85 1.26
N ALA A 84 2.20 -8.73 1.00
CA ALA A 84 3.66 -8.66 0.91
C ALA A 84 4.35 -9.03 2.22
N TYR A 85 3.81 -8.56 3.35
CA TYR A 85 4.34 -8.83 4.69
C TYR A 85 4.24 -10.32 5.01
N LYS A 86 3.06 -10.92 4.84
CA LYS A 86 2.88 -12.37 5.00
C LYS A 86 3.86 -13.16 4.13
N ASN A 87 3.93 -12.81 2.85
CA ASN A 87 4.79 -13.46 1.87
C ASN A 87 6.28 -13.40 2.24
N PHE A 88 6.74 -12.29 2.82
CA PHE A 88 8.11 -12.12 3.28
C PHE A 88 8.44 -13.13 4.38
N PHE A 89 7.62 -13.20 5.44
CA PHE A 89 7.87 -14.14 6.55
C PHE A 89 7.67 -15.60 6.14
N ASP A 90 6.71 -15.90 5.26
CA ASP A 90 6.55 -17.24 4.71
C ASP A 90 7.78 -17.66 3.87
N SER A 91 8.45 -16.72 3.19
CA SER A 91 9.72 -16.98 2.52
C SER A 91 10.87 -17.19 3.50
N CYS A 92 10.98 -16.39 4.56
CA CYS A 92 11.99 -16.57 5.62
C CYS A 92 11.88 -17.96 6.27
N ASN A 93 10.65 -18.41 6.54
CA ASN A 93 10.38 -19.70 7.16
C ASN A 93 10.41 -20.89 6.19
N GLY A 94 10.64 -20.64 4.89
CA GLY A 94 10.65 -21.69 3.86
C GLY A 94 9.27 -22.30 3.53
N ARG A 95 8.18 -21.68 3.98
CA ARG A 95 6.79 -22.10 3.63
C ARG A 95 6.44 -21.74 2.19
N ARG A 96 7.02 -20.66 1.66
CA ARG A 96 6.85 -20.25 0.26
C ARG A 96 7.91 -20.91 -0.62
N LYS A 97 7.49 -21.54 -1.72
CA LYS A 97 8.38 -22.09 -2.75
C LYS A 97 9.24 -20.97 -3.37
N GLY A 98 10.56 -21.17 -3.39
CA GLY A 98 11.52 -20.22 -3.95
C GLY A 98 12.73 -20.00 -3.04
N ARG A 99 13.57 -19.01 -3.39
CA ARG A 99 14.72 -18.62 -2.58
C ARG A 99 14.26 -18.10 -1.21
N LYS A 100 14.87 -18.60 -0.13
CA LYS A 100 14.65 -18.07 1.22
C LYS A 100 15.20 -16.65 1.31
N VAL A 101 14.36 -15.73 1.77
CA VAL A 101 14.75 -14.37 2.11
C VAL A 101 15.27 -14.35 3.55
N ARG A 102 16.25 -13.49 3.84
CA ARG A 102 16.72 -13.25 5.20
C ARG A 102 16.20 -11.88 5.67
N PRO A 103 15.72 -11.74 6.91
CA PRO A 103 15.48 -10.43 7.49
C PRO A 103 16.75 -9.59 7.48
N GLN A 104 16.62 -8.30 7.19
CA GLN A 104 17.68 -7.31 7.45
C GLN A 104 17.62 -6.86 8.91
#